data_AF-A0A1V5M5G0-F1
#
_entry.id   AF-A0A1V5M5G0-F1
#
_cell.length_a   1.000
_cell.length_b   1.000
_cell.length_c   1.000
_cell.angle_alpha   90.00
_cell.angle_beta   90.00
_cell.angle_gamma   90.00
#
_symmetry.space_group_name_H-M   'P 1'
#
loop_
_entity.id
_entity.type
_entity.pdbx_description
1 polymer ?
#
loop_
_entity_poly.entity_id
_entity_poly.type
_entity_poly.pdbx_seq_one_letter_code
_entity_poly.pdbx_strand_id
1 'polypeptide(L)'
;MVLVDACRSGGKPGELYELPGEAVETPPLTGINMHAFRFDHAIAFGRWLLKERYPKKVTVFLIEAAQFEPGAPLSEAVATAMEELAHLLLQRYSDDSLPTEDCVEFTGKGYLVIPKHLAERHFPGDSLVALMRDSRLFLLPIRNQASGGLLMKHRNSRGDRSVFIDEVTRGREIKGKFKAVWQEADAALVVETNV
;
A
#
# COMPACT_ATOMS: atom_id res chain seq x y z
N MET A 1 2.28 1.06 12.22
CA MET A 1 2.89 -0.23 11.79
C MET A 1 2.10 -1.34 12.45
N VAL A 2 1.84 -2.42 11.72
CA VAL A 2 1.19 -3.62 12.26
C VAL A 2 2.19 -4.75 12.16
N LEU A 3 2.37 -5.50 13.24
CA LEU A 3 3.14 -6.75 13.27
C LEU A 3 2.17 -7.90 13.53
N VAL A 4 2.36 -9.00 12.82
CA VAL A 4 1.62 -10.25 13.03
C VAL A 4 2.66 -11.35 13.22
N ASP A 5 2.55 -12.10 14.31
CA ASP A 5 3.47 -13.19 14.63
C ASP A 5 2.74 -14.33 15.35
N ALA A 6 3.35 -15.51 15.42
CA ALA A 6 2.86 -16.61 16.24
C ALA A 6 3.33 -16.45 17.69
N CYS A 7 2.54 -16.94 18.65
CA CYS A 7 2.95 -16.99 20.06
C CYS A 7 2.77 -18.37 20.68
N ARG A 8 3.42 -18.54 21.84
CA ARG A 8 3.31 -19.68 22.73
C ARG A 8 3.13 -19.15 24.15
N SER A 9 1.94 -18.67 24.44
CA SER A 9 1.54 -18.11 25.72
C SER A 9 0.98 -19.17 26.68
N GLY A 10 0.62 -20.35 26.16
CA GLY A 10 -0.14 -21.36 26.90
C GLY A 10 -1.66 -21.21 26.77
N GLY A 11 -2.11 -20.28 25.91
CA GLY A 11 -3.51 -20.11 25.53
C GLY A 11 -4.04 -21.25 24.66
N LYS A 12 -5.27 -21.09 24.16
CA LYS A 12 -5.87 -22.07 23.25
C LYS A 12 -5.32 -21.87 21.83
N PRO A 13 -5.04 -22.93 21.07
CA PRO A 13 -4.65 -22.79 19.66
C PRO A 13 -5.61 -21.90 18.86
N GLY A 14 -5.08 -20.95 18.11
CA GLY A 14 -5.86 -19.96 17.35
C GLY A 14 -6.33 -18.75 18.16
N GLU A 15 -6.07 -18.69 19.47
CA GLU A 15 -6.43 -17.53 20.28
C GLU A 15 -5.63 -16.29 19.82
N LEU A 16 -6.35 -15.18 19.60
CA LEU A 16 -5.81 -13.95 19.06
C LEU A 16 -5.58 -12.93 20.19
N TYR A 17 -4.37 -12.39 20.26
CA TYR A 17 -4.00 -11.32 21.17
C TYR A 17 -3.65 -10.04 20.41
N GLU A 18 -4.10 -8.89 20.90
CA GLU A 18 -3.72 -7.57 20.40
C GLU A 18 -2.99 -6.79 21.49
N LEU A 19 -1.78 -6.31 21.20
CA LEU A 19 -0.92 -5.61 22.14
C LEU A 19 -0.34 -4.33 21.53
N PRO A 20 -0.24 -3.23 22.30
CA PRO A 20 0.53 -2.07 21.86
C PRO A 20 2.02 -2.41 21.88
N GLY A 21 2.75 -2.09 20.81
CA GLY A 21 4.20 -2.34 20.73
C GLY A 21 5.00 -1.52 21.75
N GLU A 22 4.39 -0.50 22.34
CA GLU A 22 4.91 0.29 23.45
C GLU A 22 4.92 -0.48 24.78
N ALA A 23 4.03 -1.45 24.96
CA ALA A 23 3.98 -2.30 26.16
C ALA A 23 4.92 -3.52 26.08
N VAL A 24 5.59 -3.73 24.95
CA VAL A 24 6.50 -4.86 24.76
C VAL A 24 7.84 -4.56 25.44
N GLU A 25 8.20 -5.40 26.41
CA GLU A 25 9.50 -5.36 27.07
C GLU A 25 10.62 -5.68 26.06
N THR A 26 11.77 -5.04 26.23
CA THR A 26 12.92 -5.27 25.36
C THR A 26 13.60 -6.58 25.76
N PRO A 27 13.63 -7.62 24.90
CA PRO A 27 14.29 -8.86 25.23
C PRO A 27 15.81 -8.66 25.28
N PRO A 28 16.55 -9.54 25.99
CA PRO A 28 18.01 -9.54 25.94
C PRO A 28 18.51 -9.68 24.51
N LEU A 29 19.42 -8.80 24.08
CA LEU A 29 19.95 -8.80 22.71
C LEU A 29 21.08 -9.84 22.50
N THR A 30 21.32 -10.71 23.48
CA THR A 30 22.35 -11.75 23.45
C THR A 30 21.79 -13.07 22.91
N GLY A 31 22.58 -13.80 22.11
CA GLY A 31 22.17 -15.12 21.60
C GLY A 31 21.14 -15.11 20.46
N ILE A 32 20.89 -13.95 19.83
CA ILE A 32 20.01 -13.84 18.68
C ILE A 32 20.62 -14.60 17.48
N ASN A 33 19.88 -15.58 16.97
CA ASN A 33 20.09 -16.16 15.65
C ASN A 33 18.81 -16.00 14.82
N MET A 34 18.86 -16.23 13.50
CA MET A 34 17.70 -16.02 12.61
C MET A 34 16.48 -16.87 12.99
N HIS A 35 16.66 -17.98 13.69
CA HIS A 35 15.57 -18.86 14.14
C HIS A 35 14.98 -18.48 15.51
N ALA A 36 15.63 -17.56 16.24
CA ALA A 36 15.19 -17.08 17.55
C ALA A 36 14.70 -15.62 17.52
N PHE A 37 14.68 -14.99 16.33
CA PHE A 37 14.26 -13.62 16.16
C PHE A 37 12.72 -13.52 16.16
N ARG A 38 12.16 -12.93 17.22
CA ARG A 38 10.72 -12.78 17.47
C ARG A 38 10.26 -11.34 17.27
N PHE A 39 8.94 -11.10 17.26
CA PHE A 39 8.37 -9.75 17.13
C PHE A 39 8.92 -8.70 18.12
N ASP A 40 9.22 -9.10 19.36
CA ASP A 40 9.76 -8.24 20.42
C ASP A 40 11.19 -7.76 20.09
N HIS A 41 12.02 -8.65 19.53
CA HIS A 41 13.33 -8.31 18.98
C HIS A 41 13.20 -7.35 17.79
N ALA A 42 12.21 -7.57 16.92
CA ALA A 42 11.94 -6.69 15.77
C ALA A 42 11.61 -5.26 16.22
N ILE A 43 10.81 -5.11 17.28
CA ILE A 43 10.47 -3.81 17.88
C ILE A 43 11.71 -3.14 18.46
N ALA A 44 12.47 -3.85 19.31
CA ALA A 44 13.67 -3.32 19.94
C ALA A 44 14.73 -2.89 18.90
N PHE A 45 15.00 -3.75 17.93
CA PHE A 45 15.96 -3.48 16.85
C PHE A 45 15.47 -2.34 15.94
N GLY A 46 14.19 -2.33 15.59
CA GLY A 46 13.60 -1.27 14.77
C GLY A 46 13.69 0.10 15.43
N ARG A 47 13.44 0.21 16.74
CA ARG A 47 13.60 1.47 17.50
C ARG A 47 15.03 1.99 17.41
N TRP A 48 16.01 1.12 17.63
CA TRP A 48 17.43 1.47 17.55
C TRP A 48 17.85 1.90 16.14
N LEU A 49 17.44 1.15 15.12
CA LEU A 49 17.85 1.36 13.72
C LEU A 49 17.19 2.61 13.10
N LEU A 50 15.89 2.79 13.31
CA LEU A 50 15.11 3.81 12.62
C LEU A 50 15.10 5.17 13.33
N LYS A 51 15.35 5.20 14.65
CA LYS A 51 15.36 6.42 15.48
C LYS A 51 14.11 7.27 15.23
N GLU A 52 14.26 8.52 14.79
CA GLU A 52 13.15 9.44 14.50
C GLU A 52 12.20 8.94 13.40
N ARG A 53 12.65 8.02 12.54
CA ARG A 53 11.82 7.38 11.51
C ARG A 53 11.04 6.18 12.02
N TYR A 54 11.21 5.80 13.29
CA TYR A 54 10.45 4.69 13.87
C TYR A 54 8.95 5.01 13.89
N PRO A 55 8.07 4.04 13.59
CA PRO A 55 6.64 4.27 13.58
C PRO A 55 6.13 4.81 14.92
N LYS A 56 5.33 5.89 14.89
CA LYS A 56 4.74 6.51 16.09
C LYS A 56 3.73 5.62 16.83
N LYS A 57 3.17 4.63 16.13
CA LYS A 57 2.19 3.67 16.65
C LYS A 57 2.50 2.28 16.10
N VAL A 58 2.65 1.33 17.00
CA VAL A 58 2.86 -0.08 16.67
C VAL A 58 1.78 -0.91 17.33
N THR A 59 1.08 -1.73 16.54
CA THR A 59 0.13 -2.72 17.04
C THR A 59 0.65 -4.10 16.69
N VAL A 60 0.69 -4.99 17.68
CA VAL A 60 1.13 -6.38 17.51
C VAL A 60 -0.09 -7.28 17.64
N PHE A 61 -0.29 -8.15 16.66
CA PHE A 61 -1.24 -9.24 16.73
C PHE A 61 -0.48 -10.55 16.87
N LEU A 62 -0.87 -11.36 17.86
CA LEU A 62 -0.28 -12.67 18.10
C LEU A 62 -1.35 -13.75 17.99
N ILE A 63 -1.05 -14.84 17.29
CA ILE A 63 -1.92 -16.02 17.21
C ILE A 63 -1.25 -17.17 17.97
N GLU A 64 -1.95 -17.77 18.93
CA GLU A 64 -1.44 -18.93 19.68
C GLU A 64 -1.27 -20.13 18.74
N ALA A 65 -0.03 -20.59 18.60
CA ALA A 65 0.30 -21.71 17.72
C ALA A 65 -0.08 -23.06 18.33
N ALA A 66 -0.43 -24.01 17.45
CA ALA A 66 -0.87 -25.35 17.85
C ALA A 66 0.24 -26.41 17.77
N GLN A 67 1.10 -26.30 16.77
CA GLN A 67 2.08 -27.32 16.34
C GLN A 67 3.36 -26.59 15.93
N PHE A 68 4.52 -27.20 16.18
CA PHE A 68 5.84 -26.57 15.98
C PHE A 68 6.83 -27.48 15.24
N GLU A 69 6.38 -28.65 14.82
CA GLU A 69 7.15 -29.61 14.06
C GLU A 69 7.50 -29.00 12.68
N PRO A 70 8.78 -29.09 12.24
CA PRO A 70 9.16 -28.57 10.94
C PRO A 70 8.33 -29.19 9.82
N GLY A 71 7.64 -28.32 9.05
CA GLY A 71 6.80 -28.74 7.92
C GLY A 71 5.40 -29.23 8.30
N ALA A 72 5.00 -29.18 9.57
CA ALA A 72 3.60 -29.42 9.94
C ALA A 72 2.67 -28.39 9.29
N PRO A 73 1.47 -28.79 8.85
CA PRO A 73 0.48 -27.85 8.35
C PRO A 73 -0.05 -26.96 9.49
N LEU A 74 -0.71 -25.86 9.13
CA LEU A 74 -1.50 -25.10 10.09
C LEU A 74 -2.62 -26.00 10.64
N SER A 75 -2.87 -25.91 11.95
CA SER A 75 -4.09 -26.49 12.50
C SER A 75 -5.30 -25.69 12.03
N GLU A 76 -6.46 -26.33 12.01
CA GLU A 76 -7.72 -25.69 11.63
C GLU A 76 -7.99 -24.41 12.44
N ALA A 77 -7.80 -24.46 13.76
CA ALA A 77 -8.01 -23.31 14.63
C ALA A 77 -7.09 -22.12 14.32
N VAL A 78 -5.81 -22.39 13.99
CA VAL A 78 -4.86 -21.34 13.63
C VAL A 78 -5.16 -20.78 12.24
N ALA A 79 -5.54 -21.63 11.29
CA ALA A 79 -5.92 -21.20 9.95
C ALA A 79 -7.15 -20.27 9.99
N THR A 80 -8.19 -20.65 10.74
CA THR A 80 -9.39 -19.81 10.94
C THR A 80 -9.03 -18.47 11.58
N ALA A 81 -8.20 -18.47 12.63
CA ALA A 81 -7.78 -17.23 13.29
C ALA A 81 -6.97 -16.32 12.36
N MET A 82 -6.15 -16.88 11.46
CA MET A 82 -5.44 -16.11 10.45
C MET A 82 -6.39 -15.44 9.45
N GLU A 83 -7.42 -16.14 8.99
CA GLU A 83 -8.44 -15.58 8.08
C GLU A 83 -9.25 -14.47 8.77
N GLU A 84 -9.69 -14.70 10.01
CA GLU A 84 -10.39 -13.70 10.81
C GLU A 84 -9.54 -12.45 11.04
N LEU A 85 -8.26 -12.62 11.38
CA LEU A 85 -7.33 -11.52 11.53
C LEU A 85 -7.13 -10.77 10.21
N ALA A 86 -7.00 -11.48 9.08
CA ALA A 86 -6.85 -10.83 7.78
C ALA A 86 -8.06 -9.94 7.45
N HIS A 87 -9.29 -10.44 7.67
CA HIS A 87 -10.51 -9.64 7.51
C HIS A 87 -10.55 -8.44 8.45
N LEU A 88 -10.19 -8.62 9.72
CA LEU A 88 -10.12 -7.53 10.70
C LEU A 88 -9.14 -6.44 10.26
N LEU A 89 -7.94 -6.83 9.81
CA LEU A 89 -6.91 -5.90 9.36
C LEU A 89 -7.34 -5.15 8.10
N LEU A 90 -7.98 -5.85 7.15
CA LEU A 90 -8.57 -5.22 5.98
C LEU A 90 -9.65 -4.24 6.41
N GLN A 91 -10.61 -4.60 7.27
CA GLN A 91 -11.65 -3.66 7.69
C GLN A 91 -11.09 -2.45 8.44
N ARG A 92 -10.12 -2.67 9.35
CA ARG A 92 -9.57 -1.64 10.23
C ARG A 92 -8.63 -0.68 9.51
N TYR A 93 -7.94 -1.14 8.48
CA TYR A 93 -6.90 -0.38 7.78
C TYR A 93 -7.17 -0.23 6.28
N SER A 94 -8.30 -0.69 5.76
CA SER A 94 -8.78 -0.24 4.47
C SER A 94 -8.95 1.26 4.55
N ASP A 95 -8.32 1.98 3.61
CA ASP A 95 -8.67 3.36 3.33
C ASP A 95 -10.11 3.36 2.80
N ASP A 96 -11.09 3.36 3.71
CA ASP A 96 -12.51 3.55 3.38
C ASP A 96 -12.78 4.99 2.92
N SER A 97 -11.75 5.86 2.94
CA SER A 97 -11.70 7.06 2.13
C SER A 97 -11.26 6.73 0.71
N LEU A 98 -12.13 6.09 -0.08
CA LEU A 98 -12.15 6.48 -1.49
C LEU A 98 -12.33 8.00 -1.48
N PRO A 99 -11.40 8.78 -2.06
CA PRO A 99 -11.58 10.22 -2.09
C PRO A 99 -12.94 10.53 -2.70
N THR A 100 -13.71 11.39 -2.04
CA THR A 100 -15.08 11.77 -2.45
C THR A 100 -15.12 12.34 -3.87
N GLU A 101 -13.97 12.73 -4.40
CA GLU A 101 -13.77 13.07 -5.80
C GLU A 101 -12.50 12.41 -6.36
N ASP A 102 -12.65 11.77 -7.51
CA ASP A 102 -11.53 11.26 -8.31
C ASP A 102 -10.62 12.44 -8.71
N CYS A 103 -9.37 12.43 -8.23
CA CYS A 103 -8.39 13.48 -8.47
C CYS A 103 -7.03 12.91 -8.86
N VAL A 104 -6.28 13.64 -9.67
CA VAL A 104 -4.86 13.40 -9.97
C VAL A 104 -4.01 14.57 -9.52
N GLU A 105 -2.72 14.36 -9.28
CA GLU A 105 -1.80 15.42 -8.85
C GLU A 105 -0.68 15.66 -9.86
N PHE A 106 -0.54 16.90 -10.31
CA PHE A 106 0.64 17.37 -11.02
C PHE A 106 1.68 17.82 -10.00
N THR A 107 2.84 17.17 -10.03
CA THR A 107 3.94 17.43 -9.07
C THR A 107 4.65 18.77 -9.28
N GLY A 108 4.46 19.42 -10.44
CA GLY A 108 5.28 20.55 -10.89
C GLY A 108 6.70 20.16 -11.31
N LYS A 109 7.00 18.86 -11.43
CA LYS A 109 8.30 18.32 -11.85
C LYS A 109 8.19 17.38 -13.06
N GLY A 110 7.17 17.58 -13.89
CA GLY A 110 6.89 16.75 -15.07
C GLY A 110 6.18 15.42 -14.79
N TYR A 111 5.84 15.11 -13.53
CA TYR A 111 5.12 13.88 -13.18
C TYR A 111 3.66 14.15 -12.81
N LEU A 112 2.81 13.23 -13.27
CA LEU A 112 1.43 13.04 -12.80
C LEU A 112 1.39 11.89 -11.80
N VAL A 113 0.71 12.09 -10.68
CA VAL A 113 0.41 11.05 -9.69
C VAL A 113 -1.06 10.67 -9.84
N ILE A 114 -1.30 9.37 -10.03
CA ILE A 114 -2.63 8.78 -10.17
C ILE A 114 -2.84 7.89 -8.94
N PRO A 115 -3.85 8.17 -8.10
CA PRO A 115 -4.17 7.34 -6.95
C PRO A 115 -4.43 5.87 -7.32
N LYS A 116 -4.12 4.96 -6.40
CA LYS A 116 -4.31 3.51 -6.60
C LYS A 116 -5.69 3.16 -7.19
N HIS A 117 -6.77 3.70 -6.62
CA HIS A 117 -8.13 3.34 -7.02
C HIS A 117 -8.47 3.76 -8.45
N LEU A 118 -7.94 4.90 -8.93
CA LEU A 118 -8.08 5.34 -10.33
C LEU A 118 -7.22 4.50 -11.27
N ALA A 119 -5.99 4.17 -10.85
CA ALA A 119 -5.08 3.32 -11.63
C ALA A 119 -5.67 1.92 -11.84
N GLU A 120 -6.13 1.27 -10.77
CA GLU A 120 -6.71 -0.08 -10.84
C GLU A 120 -8.04 -0.11 -11.61
N ARG A 121 -8.88 0.93 -11.45
CA ARG A 121 -10.18 1.00 -12.13
C ARG A 121 -10.05 1.23 -13.64
N HIS A 122 -9.16 2.14 -14.07
CA HIS A 122 -9.13 2.59 -15.46
C HIS A 122 -7.91 2.09 -16.25
N PHE A 123 -6.80 1.73 -15.59
CA PHE A 123 -5.51 1.47 -16.24
C PHE A 123 -4.84 0.16 -15.76
N PRO A 124 -5.50 -1.00 -15.92
CA PRO A 124 -5.04 -2.27 -15.34
C PRO A 124 -3.69 -2.78 -15.88
N GLY A 125 -3.26 -2.30 -17.05
CA GLY A 125 -1.97 -2.63 -17.65
C GLY A 125 -0.81 -1.74 -17.23
N ASP A 126 -1.02 -0.86 -16.24
CA ASP A 126 -0.04 0.13 -15.78
C ASP A 126 0.57 0.99 -16.91
N SER A 127 -0.19 1.19 -17.99
CA SER A 127 0.24 1.92 -19.18
C SER A 127 -0.91 2.78 -19.72
N LEU A 128 -0.59 3.99 -20.16
CA LEU A 128 -1.58 4.90 -20.75
C LEU A 128 -1.00 5.70 -21.92
N VAL A 129 -1.89 6.26 -22.73
CA VAL A 129 -1.57 7.37 -23.64
C VAL A 129 -2.09 8.65 -23.01
N ALA A 130 -1.27 9.70 -23.02
CA ALA A 130 -1.67 11.02 -22.55
C ALA A 130 -1.71 12.00 -23.72
N LEU A 131 -2.80 12.75 -23.83
CA LEU A 131 -3.02 13.75 -24.88
C LEU A 131 -3.48 15.06 -24.26
N MET A 132 -2.79 16.16 -24.57
CA MET A 132 -3.19 17.50 -24.17
C MET A 132 -3.95 18.17 -25.32
N ARG A 133 -5.19 18.61 -25.08
CA ARG A 133 -5.98 19.42 -26.00
C ARG A 133 -6.50 20.63 -25.24
N ASP A 134 -6.15 21.83 -25.71
CA ASP A 134 -6.46 23.09 -25.03
C ASP A 134 -6.00 23.05 -23.56
N SER A 135 -6.92 23.15 -22.59
CA SER A 135 -6.65 23.06 -21.15
C SER A 135 -7.18 21.75 -20.54
N ARG A 136 -7.24 20.68 -21.34
CA ARG A 136 -7.71 19.36 -20.93
C ARG A 136 -6.68 18.29 -21.25
N LEU A 137 -6.36 17.49 -20.23
CA LEU A 137 -5.53 16.30 -20.36
C LEU A 137 -6.42 15.06 -20.44
N PHE A 138 -6.26 14.31 -21.52
CA PHE A 138 -6.94 13.03 -21.76
C PHE A 138 -5.96 11.89 -21.48
N LEU A 139 -6.36 10.96 -20.62
CA LEU A 139 -5.59 9.77 -20.26
C LEU A 139 -6.34 8.53 -20.73
N LEU A 140 -5.80 7.84 -21.73
CA LEU A 140 -6.43 6.69 -22.36
C LEU A 140 -5.72 5.40 -21.95
N PRO A 141 -6.44 4.35 -21.52
CA PRO A 141 -5.81 3.09 -21.17
C PRO A 141 -5.36 2.31 -22.39
N ILE A 142 -4.21 1.64 -22.26
CA ILE A 142 -3.68 0.77 -23.30
C ILE A 142 -4.00 -0.68 -22.93
N ARG A 143 -4.73 -1.38 -23.81
CA ARG A 143 -5.09 -2.79 -23.59
C ARG A 143 -4.05 -3.79 -24.11
N ASN A 144 -3.13 -3.36 -24.97
CA ASN A 144 -2.05 -4.20 -25.51
C ASN A 144 -0.71 -3.47 -25.38
N GLN A 145 0.22 -4.02 -24.60
CA GLN A 145 1.52 -3.40 -24.31
C GLN A 145 2.42 -3.24 -25.56
N ALA A 146 2.09 -3.92 -26.67
CA ALA A 146 2.79 -3.75 -27.94
C ALA A 146 2.53 -2.40 -28.64
N SER A 147 1.54 -1.62 -28.17
CA SER A 147 1.05 -0.41 -28.86
C SER A 147 1.78 0.89 -28.51
N GLY A 148 2.87 0.83 -27.73
CA GLY A 148 3.55 2.04 -27.22
C GLY A 148 2.71 2.80 -26.18
N GLY A 149 3.33 3.73 -25.45
CA GLY A 149 2.65 4.49 -24.41
C GLY A 149 3.56 4.91 -23.25
N LEU A 150 2.98 5.63 -22.30
CA LEU A 150 3.65 6.03 -21.07
C LEU A 150 3.44 4.96 -20.00
N LEU A 151 4.55 4.44 -19.46
CA LEU A 151 4.53 3.49 -18.36
C LEU A 151 4.27 4.20 -17.04
N MET A 152 3.33 3.66 -16.28
CA MET A 152 3.05 4.09 -14.91
C MET A 152 3.85 3.25 -13.92
N LYS A 153 4.58 3.89 -13.02
CA LYS A 153 5.39 3.22 -12.00
C LYS A 153 4.74 3.31 -10.64
N HIS A 154 4.82 2.24 -9.84
CA HIS A 154 4.43 2.27 -8.44
C HIS A 154 5.27 3.31 -7.69
N ARG A 155 4.60 4.24 -7.01
CA ARG A 155 5.21 5.38 -6.33
C ARG A 155 5.45 5.12 -4.84
N ASN A 156 4.53 4.42 -4.19
CA ASN A 156 4.54 4.21 -2.74
C ASN A 156 3.85 2.89 -2.37
N SER A 157 3.91 2.51 -1.08
CA SER A 157 3.29 1.30 -0.54
C SER A 157 1.75 1.31 -0.56
N ARG A 158 1.11 2.48 -0.73
CA ARG A 158 -0.34 2.57 -0.93
C ARG A 158 -0.77 2.16 -2.34
N GLY A 159 0.18 1.97 -3.26
CA GLY A 159 -0.09 1.58 -4.64
C GLY A 159 -0.38 2.76 -5.58
N ASP A 160 -0.13 4.00 -5.17
CA ASP A 160 -0.25 5.15 -6.08
C ASP A 160 0.70 4.97 -7.26
N ARG A 161 0.31 5.42 -8.45
CA ARG A 161 1.13 5.38 -9.66
C ARG A 161 1.70 6.75 -9.98
N SER A 162 2.84 6.76 -10.65
CA SER A 162 3.46 7.96 -11.19
C SER A 162 3.86 7.75 -12.64
N VAL A 163 3.53 8.74 -13.48
CA VAL A 163 3.84 8.74 -14.91
C VAL A 163 4.47 10.07 -15.29
N PHE A 164 5.51 10.03 -16.12
CA PHE A 164 6.16 11.23 -16.64
C PHE A 164 5.37 11.74 -17.85
N ILE A 165 4.92 13.00 -17.80
CA ILE A 165 4.02 13.61 -18.79
C ILE A 165 4.51 14.97 -19.30
N ASP A 166 5.76 15.34 -19.01
CA ASP A 166 6.30 16.67 -19.31
C ASP A 166 6.28 17.01 -20.81
N GLU A 167 6.57 16.03 -21.67
CA GLU A 167 6.48 16.17 -23.12
C GLU A 167 5.03 16.43 -23.59
N VAL A 168 4.05 15.89 -22.86
CA VAL A 168 2.62 16.04 -23.16
C VAL A 168 2.10 17.40 -22.72
N THR A 169 2.58 17.91 -21.58
CA THR A 169 2.22 19.25 -21.10
C THR A 169 2.94 20.37 -21.86
N ARG A 170 3.93 20.04 -22.69
CA ARG A 170 4.68 20.98 -23.57
C ARG A 170 5.23 22.19 -22.79
N GLY A 171 5.78 21.94 -21.60
CA GLY A 171 6.40 22.98 -20.76
C GLY A 171 5.41 23.89 -20.03
N ARG A 172 4.10 23.60 -20.02
CA ARG A 172 3.14 24.31 -19.16
C ARG A 172 3.46 24.04 -17.69
N GLU A 173 3.53 25.11 -16.89
CA GLU A 173 3.69 25.01 -15.44
C GLU A 173 2.37 24.62 -14.77
N ILE A 174 2.08 23.32 -14.75
CA ILE A 174 0.89 22.76 -14.10
C ILE A 174 1.32 22.10 -12.79
N LYS A 175 0.70 22.50 -11.69
CA LYS A 175 0.98 21.98 -10.35
C LYS A 175 -0.29 21.96 -9.52
N GLY A 176 -0.46 20.92 -8.71
CA GLY A 176 -1.57 20.79 -7.77
C GLY A 176 -2.47 19.60 -8.09
N LYS A 177 -3.56 19.50 -7.35
CA LYS A 177 -4.56 18.44 -7.50
C LYS A 177 -5.72 18.92 -8.38
N PHE A 178 -6.12 18.08 -9.32
CA PHE A 178 -7.17 18.38 -10.27
C PHE A 178 -8.15 17.22 -10.32
N LYS A 179 -9.43 17.57 -10.45
CA LYS A 179 -10.50 16.59 -10.62
C LYS A 179 -10.31 15.83 -11.93
N ALA A 180 -10.51 14.52 -11.86
CA ALA A 180 -10.41 13.60 -12.96
C ALA A 180 -11.78 12.94 -13.16
N VAL A 181 -12.32 13.02 -14.38
CA VAL A 181 -13.65 12.50 -14.70
C VAL A 181 -13.52 11.54 -15.87
N TRP A 182 -14.01 10.32 -15.70
CA TRP A 182 -14.11 9.37 -16.81
C TRP A 182 -15.16 9.85 -17.80
N GLN A 183 -14.79 9.98 -19.07
CA GLN A 183 -15.69 10.34 -20.17
C GLN A 183 -15.81 9.15 -21.12
N GLU A 184 -16.99 8.52 -21.15
CA GLU A 184 -17.26 7.35 -22.00
C GLU A 184 -17.09 7.65 -23.49
N ALA A 185 -17.47 8.87 -23.93
CA ALA A 185 -17.38 9.28 -25.33
C ALA A 185 -15.94 9.26 -25.86
N ASP A 186 -14.96 9.56 -25.01
CA ASP A 186 -13.54 9.60 -25.35
C ASP A 186 -12.78 8.35 -24.88
N ALA A 187 -13.45 7.45 -24.15
CA ALA A 187 -12.83 6.32 -23.44
C ALA A 187 -11.58 6.75 -22.64
N ALA A 188 -11.68 7.90 -21.97
CA ALA A 188 -10.55 8.57 -21.35
C ALA A 188 -10.89 9.10 -19.95
N LEU A 189 -9.90 9.09 -19.07
CA LEU A 189 -9.95 9.87 -17.84
C LEU A 189 -9.50 11.31 -18.18
N VAL A 190 -10.41 12.27 -18.04
CA VAL A 190 -10.20 13.66 -18.45
C VAL A 190 -9.96 14.53 -17.23
N VAL A 191 -8.94 15.39 -17.33
CA VAL A 191 -8.51 16.31 -16.28
C VAL A 191 -8.50 17.72 -16.83
N GLU A 192 -9.30 18.62 -16.25
CA GLU A 192 -9.29 20.04 -16.60
C GLU A 192 -8.19 20.76 -15.83
N THR A 193 -7.23 21.34 -16.54
CA THR A 193 -6.03 21.92 -15.92
C THR A 193 -6.13 23.42 -15.67
N ASN A 194 -7.17 24.11 -16.17
CA ASN A 194 -7.42 25.55 -16.03
C ASN A 194 -6.22 26.47 -16.35
N VAL A 195 -5.26 25.97 -17.15
CA VAL A 195 -4.03 26.65 -17.61
C VAL A 195 -3.89 26.51 -19.11
#